data_AF-A0A9W7FX65-F1
#
_entry.id   AF-A0A9W7FX65-F1
#
_cell.length_a   1.000
_cell.length_b   1.000
_cell.length_c   1.000
_cell.angle_alpha   90.00
_cell.angle_beta   90.00
_cell.angle_gamma   90.00
#
_symmetry.space_group_name_H-M   'P 1'
#
loop_
_entity.id
_entity.type
_entity.pdbx_description
1 polymer ?
#
loop_
_entity_poly.entity_id
_entity_poly.type
_entity_poly.pdbx_seq_one_letter_code
_entity_poly.pdbx_strand_id
1 'polypeptide(L)'
;MTIQSLKKKNIQDLNYSTFPRRRNSEAAVLEWGHSAIINAVDAVAASFGPQTDDGSYFEIEAGVVLSEPLDGGMGKGGPDNCNDMEGQIVMLTWEDPGAGEEPPVSPVELAGKVQGCGGGAVVIVRVTSDVNDQDYVYPLTVRSGEEELAGGIAVPVVMVSLNSGNMLAQGGEGESMPERVRIYKGGDRPYFEDVSGGGPLVYLIHNLLSTETIDESQYLIDLGTSAGFVKDPTPNWLEGFSGTSNQKELDEGPSTVTLWKGGVDNVLKAIDERITQVTGFPIENIGEWGLSKYSQNERKKPGYDGGKGLYHEQSASILVFLNDVEEGGEVYFPAGDRPVKIQPKKGMAVVWHNSGQDGGLDRDAIYGEMRVKEGVKYTVKKWVGGTGKGWVRGHLMPAVLVMNKGKSYGWMRKGYNGVLGKLGAERGHEWAEKILLAMIFTGVAGIGMVVDTFRKLMGGKEQKDKDEKEKGE
;
A
#
# COMPACT_ATOMS: atom_id res chain seq x y z
N MET A 1 -24.14 1.08 0.16
CA MET A 1 -25.05 0.07 0.80
C MET A 1 -25.03 0.23 2.35
N THR A 2 -25.96 -0.33 3.17
CA THR A 2 -25.92 -0.16 4.67
C THR A 2 -25.57 -1.48 5.38
N ILE A 3 -24.91 -1.45 6.56
CA ILE A 3 -24.62 -2.65 7.37
C ILE A 3 -25.86 -3.53 7.59
N GLN A 4 -27.04 -2.93 7.77
CA GLN A 4 -28.30 -3.66 7.95
C GLN A 4 -28.78 -4.37 6.68
N SER A 5 -28.51 -3.83 5.48
CA SER A 5 -28.85 -4.51 4.22
C SER A 5 -27.88 -5.64 3.91
N LEU A 6 -26.61 -5.51 4.32
CA LEU A 6 -25.60 -6.57 4.21
C LEU A 6 -25.89 -7.76 5.14
N LYS A 7 -26.45 -7.52 6.34
CA LYS A 7 -26.90 -8.61 7.24
C LYS A 7 -27.99 -9.51 6.66
N LYS A 8 -28.74 -9.03 5.66
CA LYS A 8 -29.79 -9.82 4.98
C LYS A 8 -29.25 -10.67 3.82
N LYS A 9 -28.08 -10.34 3.28
CA LYS A 9 -27.39 -11.15 2.27
C LYS A 9 -26.42 -12.10 2.97
N ASN A 10 -26.29 -13.34 2.50
CA ASN A 10 -25.20 -14.18 2.97
C ASN A 10 -23.91 -13.69 2.32
N ILE A 11 -23.15 -12.87 3.05
CA ILE A 11 -21.93 -12.22 2.56
C ILE A 11 -20.89 -13.25 2.09
N GLN A 12 -20.92 -14.47 2.63
CA GLN A 12 -20.02 -15.56 2.23
C GLN A 12 -20.32 -16.09 0.81
N ASP A 13 -21.56 -15.94 0.31
CA ASP A 13 -22.02 -16.55 -0.93
C ASP A 13 -22.10 -15.55 -2.10
N LEU A 14 -21.54 -14.34 -1.92
CA LEU A 14 -21.48 -13.36 -3.00
C LEU A 14 -20.51 -13.84 -4.10
N ASN A 15 -20.81 -13.50 -5.35
CA ASN A 15 -19.90 -13.74 -6.46
C ASN A 15 -18.78 -12.70 -6.43
N TYR A 16 -17.66 -13.04 -5.79
CA TYR A 16 -16.52 -12.14 -5.63
C TYR A 16 -15.58 -12.19 -6.83
N SER A 17 -15.20 -11.02 -7.32
CA SER A 17 -13.98 -10.90 -8.11
C SER A 17 -12.77 -11.11 -7.21
N THR A 18 -11.89 -12.04 -7.59
CA THR A 18 -10.72 -12.40 -6.79
C THR A 18 -9.46 -11.69 -7.32
N PHE A 19 -8.65 -11.23 -6.37
CA PHE A 19 -7.37 -10.55 -6.56
C PHE A 19 -6.31 -11.13 -5.59
N PRO A 20 -5.01 -10.92 -5.83
CA PRO A 20 -4.43 -10.29 -7.01
C PRO A 20 -4.58 -11.16 -8.27
N ARG A 21 -4.57 -10.51 -9.43
CA ARG A 21 -4.56 -11.11 -10.76
C ARG A 21 -3.21 -10.90 -11.44
N ARG A 22 -2.53 -9.79 -11.14
CA ARG A 22 -1.17 -9.52 -11.63
C ARG A 22 -0.14 -10.36 -10.89
N ARG A 23 0.96 -10.65 -11.59
CA ARG A 23 2.12 -11.37 -11.03
C ARG A 23 3.38 -10.53 -11.13
N ASN A 24 4.34 -10.78 -10.24
CA ASN A 24 5.65 -10.10 -10.26
C ASN A 24 6.43 -10.37 -11.56
N SER A 25 6.24 -11.53 -12.18
CA SER A 25 6.84 -11.88 -13.47
C SER A 25 6.26 -11.10 -14.66
N GLU A 26 5.17 -10.37 -14.45
CA GLU A 26 4.54 -9.53 -15.48
C GLU A 26 4.88 -8.05 -15.26
N ALA A 27 5.55 -7.69 -14.15
CA ALA A 27 5.87 -6.32 -13.82
C ALA A 27 7.05 -5.82 -14.67
N ALA A 28 6.82 -4.75 -15.42
CA ALA A 28 7.82 -4.05 -16.20
C ALA A 28 7.79 -2.55 -15.88
N VAL A 29 8.88 -1.85 -16.19
CA VAL A 29 9.01 -0.41 -15.98
C VAL A 29 9.53 0.23 -17.26
N LEU A 30 8.92 1.35 -17.65
CA LEU A 30 9.48 2.27 -18.64
C LEU A 30 10.10 3.43 -17.90
N GLU A 31 11.37 3.73 -18.18
CA GLU A 31 12.12 4.81 -17.55
C GLU A 31 12.71 5.75 -18.61
N TRP A 32 12.68 7.05 -18.34
CA TRP A 32 13.28 8.07 -19.20
C TRP A 32 13.74 9.28 -18.39
N GLY A 33 14.58 10.11 -19.01
CA GLY A 33 15.08 11.35 -18.43
C GLY A 33 16.60 11.44 -18.46
N HIS A 34 17.14 12.45 -17.78
CA HIS A 34 18.56 12.74 -17.73
C HIS A 34 19.10 12.51 -16.31
N SER A 35 20.41 12.39 -16.14
CA SER A 35 21.07 11.96 -14.88
C SER A 35 20.69 12.70 -13.60
N ALA A 36 19.95 13.82 -13.66
CA ALA A 36 19.44 14.56 -12.51
C ALA A 36 17.93 14.33 -12.21
N ILE A 37 17.12 13.90 -13.19
CA ILE A 37 15.68 13.66 -13.06
C ILE A 37 15.33 12.42 -13.90
N ILE A 38 14.98 11.35 -13.21
CA ILE A 38 14.54 10.08 -13.81
C ILE A 38 13.03 9.97 -13.58
N ASN A 39 12.28 9.83 -14.66
CA ASN A 39 10.85 9.54 -14.66
C ASN A 39 10.65 8.05 -14.96
N ALA A 40 9.64 7.45 -14.37
CA ALA A 40 9.28 6.07 -14.65
C ALA A 40 7.76 5.88 -14.62
N VAL A 41 7.26 4.95 -15.43
CA VAL A 41 5.87 4.49 -15.41
C VAL A 41 5.80 2.97 -15.36
N ASP A 42 4.76 2.48 -14.68
CA ASP A 42 4.46 1.05 -14.61
C ASP A 42 4.01 0.53 -15.98
N ALA A 43 4.48 -0.66 -16.29
CA ALA A 43 4.07 -1.44 -17.45
C ALA A 43 3.81 -2.91 -17.09
N VAL A 44 3.11 -3.58 -17.99
CA VAL A 44 2.79 -5.00 -17.88
C VAL A 44 3.33 -5.73 -19.09
N ALA A 45 4.23 -6.68 -18.87
CA ALA A 45 4.69 -7.56 -19.95
C ALA A 45 3.54 -8.41 -20.48
N ALA A 46 3.47 -8.55 -21.80
CA ALA A 46 2.55 -9.48 -22.44
C ALA A 46 2.92 -10.93 -22.10
N SER A 47 1.97 -11.85 -22.21
CA SER A 47 2.21 -13.28 -22.00
C SER A 47 2.94 -13.97 -23.16
N PHE A 48 3.44 -13.18 -24.13
CA PHE A 48 4.14 -13.62 -25.33
C PHE A 48 5.28 -12.64 -25.64
N GLY A 49 6.18 -13.04 -26.53
CA GLY A 49 7.47 -12.37 -26.69
C GLY A 49 8.43 -12.66 -25.54
N PRO A 50 9.63 -12.06 -25.54
CA PRO A 50 10.56 -12.12 -24.42
C PRO A 50 9.86 -11.72 -23.11
N GLN A 51 10.07 -12.51 -22.07
CA GLN A 51 9.47 -12.31 -20.76
C GLN A 51 10.45 -11.60 -19.83
N THR A 52 9.97 -11.00 -18.74
CA THR A 52 10.83 -10.20 -17.84
C THR A 52 11.98 -11.00 -17.23
N ASP A 53 11.85 -12.33 -17.17
CA ASP A 53 12.88 -13.24 -16.64
C ASP A 53 13.97 -13.59 -17.67
N ASP A 54 13.79 -13.23 -18.95
CA ASP A 54 14.75 -13.51 -20.04
C ASP A 54 15.94 -12.53 -20.07
N GLY A 55 16.09 -11.69 -19.04
CA GLY A 55 17.22 -10.79 -18.85
C GLY A 55 17.44 -9.84 -20.03
N SER A 56 18.58 -9.98 -20.72
CA SER A 56 18.99 -9.11 -21.84
C SER A 56 18.05 -9.14 -23.04
N TYR A 57 17.20 -10.16 -23.17
CA TYR A 57 16.22 -10.22 -24.27
C TYR A 57 14.98 -9.37 -24.00
N PHE A 58 14.69 -9.06 -22.74
CA PHE A 58 13.60 -8.16 -22.36
C PHE A 58 14.08 -6.71 -22.19
N GLU A 59 15.27 -6.54 -21.62
CA GLU A 59 15.83 -5.21 -21.38
C GLU A 59 16.27 -4.53 -22.68
N ILE A 60 15.64 -3.40 -22.99
CA ILE A 60 15.96 -2.58 -24.16
C ILE A 60 16.07 -1.11 -23.76
N GLU A 61 17.00 -0.40 -24.38
CA GLU A 61 17.10 1.05 -24.33
C GLU A 61 17.23 1.56 -25.77
N ALA A 62 16.22 2.30 -26.24
CA ALA A 62 16.19 2.85 -27.59
C ALA A 62 15.36 4.13 -27.64
N GLY A 63 15.37 4.80 -28.79
CA GLY A 63 14.46 5.92 -29.04
C GLY A 63 13.02 5.43 -29.17
N VAL A 64 12.07 6.36 -29.03
CA VAL A 64 10.64 6.05 -29.14
C VAL A 64 10.05 6.67 -30.38
N VAL A 65 9.28 5.86 -31.11
CA VAL A 65 8.56 6.29 -32.31
C VAL A 65 7.09 5.94 -32.15
N LEU A 66 6.22 6.90 -32.47
CA LEU A 66 4.79 6.64 -32.54
C LEU A 66 4.47 5.95 -33.86
N SER A 67 3.61 4.94 -33.82
CA SER A 67 3.08 4.33 -35.03
C SER A 67 2.23 5.35 -35.82
N GLU A 68 2.33 5.32 -37.15
CA GLU A 68 1.43 6.05 -38.04
C GLU A 68 0.65 5.04 -38.90
N PRO A 69 -0.69 4.95 -38.77
CA PRO A 69 -1.52 5.57 -37.74
C PRO A 69 -1.23 5.05 -36.32
N LEU A 70 -1.66 5.80 -35.30
CA LEU A 70 -1.41 5.50 -33.88
C LEU A 70 -1.96 4.14 -33.45
N ASP A 71 -2.99 3.63 -34.13
CA ASP A 71 -3.56 2.31 -33.86
C ASP A 71 -2.69 1.14 -34.35
N GLY A 72 -1.51 1.37 -34.91
CA GLY A 72 -0.66 0.30 -35.46
C GLY A 72 -1.07 -0.12 -36.88
N GLY A 73 -1.94 0.63 -37.54
CA GLY A 73 -2.51 0.27 -38.84
C GLY A 73 -3.56 -0.84 -38.70
N MET A 74 -4.46 -0.71 -37.71
CA MET A 74 -5.58 -1.65 -37.57
C MET A 74 -6.43 -1.65 -38.85
N GLY A 75 -6.76 -2.85 -39.36
CA GLY A 75 -7.46 -3.00 -40.65
C GLY A 75 -6.61 -2.75 -41.91
N LYS A 76 -5.32 -2.41 -41.77
CA LYS A 76 -4.32 -2.35 -42.84
C LYS A 76 -3.28 -3.48 -42.69
N GLY A 77 -2.31 -3.53 -43.61
CA GLY A 77 -1.16 -4.44 -43.55
C GLY A 77 -0.12 -4.13 -42.46
N GLY A 78 -0.14 -2.94 -41.86
CA GLY A 78 0.82 -2.49 -40.83
C GLY A 78 0.91 -0.95 -40.77
N PRO A 79 1.86 -0.42 -39.98
CA PRO A 79 2.17 1.02 -39.95
C PRO A 79 2.72 1.53 -41.28
N ASP A 80 2.45 2.80 -41.59
CA ASP A 80 2.89 3.49 -42.80
C ASP A 80 4.35 4.02 -42.66
N ASN A 81 4.84 4.25 -41.43
CA ASN A 81 6.16 4.79 -41.11
C ASN A 81 7.22 3.74 -40.71
N CYS A 82 7.19 2.55 -41.31
CA CYS A 82 8.09 1.44 -40.94
C CYS A 82 9.60 1.76 -41.04
N ASN A 83 10.01 2.69 -41.90
CA ASN A 83 11.41 3.08 -42.03
C ASN A 83 11.97 3.78 -40.77
N ASP A 84 11.09 4.38 -39.96
CA ASP A 84 11.50 5.10 -38.75
C ASP A 84 11.53 4.18 -37.52
N MET A 85 11.00 2.96 -37.64
CA MET A 85 10.83 2.02 -36.52
C MET A 85 12.04 1.15 -36.23
N GLU A 86 13.00 1.06 -37.17
CA GLU A 86 14.10 0.10 -37.07
C GLU A 86 14.91 0.29 -35.77
N GLY A 87 14.91 -0.73 -34.92
CA GLY A 87 15.57 -0.75 -33.61
C GLY A 87 14.94 0.16 -32.55
N GLN A 88 13.83 0.83 -32.84
CA GLN A 88 13.17 1.76 -31.91
C GLN A 88 12.12 1.03 -31.04
N ILE A 89 11.78 1.64 -29.91
CA ILE A 89 10.57 1.29 -29.16
C ILE A 89 9.40 1.92 -29.89
N VAL A 90 8.48 1.09 -30.39
CA VAL A 90 7.31 1.58 -31.12
C VAL A 90 6.11 1.63 -30.17
N MET A 91 5.52 2.81 -30.06
CA MET A 91 4.34 3.05 -29.24
C MET A 91 3.10 3.18 -30.11
N LEU A 92 2.05 2.44 -29.75
CA LEU A 92 0.78 2.43 -30.45
C LEU A 92 -0.38 2.37 -29.44
N THR A 93 -1.54 2.84 -29.87
CA THR A 93 -2.77 2.76 -29.10
C THR A 93 -3.56 1.52 -29.45
N TRP A 94 -4.18 0.91 -28.46
CA TRP A 94 -5.11 -0.18 -28.65
C TRP A 94 -6.37 0.08 -27.85
N GLU A 95 -7.49 0.20 -28.56
CA GLU A 95 -8.80 0.40 -27.95
C GLU A 95 -9.23 -0.91 -27.29
N ASP A 96 -9.37 -0.88 -25.97
CA ASP A 96 -9.93 -1.99 -25.23
C ASP A 96 -11.46 -1.88 -25.30
N PRO A 97 -12.15 -2.81 -25.99
CA PRO A 97 -13.61 -2.77 -26.09
C PRO A 97 -14.30 -3.12 -24.76
N GLY A 98 -13.54 -3.50 -23.72
CA GLY A 98 -14.04 -3.83 -22.41
C GLY A 98 -14.36 -5.32 -22.25
N ALA A 99 -14.82 -5.68 -21.05
CA ALA A 99 -15.00 -7.07 -20.66
C ALA A 99 -16.08 -7.78 -21.50
N GLY A 100 -15.67 -8.70 -22.37
CA GLY A 100 -16.55 -9.62 -23.10
C GLY A 100 -16.67 -9.36 -24.60
N GLU A 101 -15.99 -8.34 -25.12
CA GLU A 101 -15.90 -8.07 -26.56
C GLU A 101 -14.47 -8.31 -27.04
N GLU A 102 -14.31 -8.99 -28.18
CA GLU A 102 -12.99 -9.20 -28.77
C GLU A 102 -12.66 -8.03 -29.72
N PRO A 103 -11.54 -7.32 -29.51
CA PRO A 103 -11.14 -6.28 -30.43
C PRO A 103 -10.82 -6.85 -31.83
N PRO A 104 -11.04 -6.07 -32.89
CA PRO A 104 -10.94 -6.54 -34.26
C PRO A 104 -9.53 -6.99 -34.66
N VAL A 105 -8.49 -6.50 -33.98
CA VAL A 105 -7.08 -6.89 -34.18
C VAL A 105 -6.50 -7.35 -32.86
N SER A 106 -5.80 -8.48 -32.87
CA SER A 106 -5.19 -9.01 -31.65
C SER A 106 -3.89 -8.29 -31.30
N PRO A 107 -3.50 -8.26 -30.01
CA PRO A 107 -2.21 -7.72 -29.60
C PRO A 107 -1.02 -8.46 -30.22
N VAL A 108 -1.17 -9.76 -30.50
CA VAL A 108 -0.13 -10.59 -31.14
C VAL A 108 0.09 -10.15 -32.58
N GLU A 109 -0.99 -9.91 -33.33
CA GLU A 109 -0.91 -9.38 -34.70
C GLU A 109 -0.27 -8.00 -34.76
N LEU A 110 -0.61 -7.11 -33.82
CA LEU A 110 0.01 -5.78 -33.71
C LEU A 110 1.51 -5.87 -33.44
N ALA A 111 1.91 -6.72 -32.50
CA ALA A 111 3.32 -6.96 -32.22
C ALA A 111 4.05 -7.53 -33.45
N GLY A 112 3.43 -8.47 -34.16
CA GLY A 112 3.98 -9.06 -35.39
C GLY A 112 4.19 -8.02 -36.50
N LYS A 113 3.26 -7.09 -36.67
CA LYS A 113 3.38 -5.99 -37.63
C LYS A 113 4.55 -5.06 -37.31
N VAL A 114 4.67 -4.66 -36.05
CA VAL A 114 5.78 -3.80 -35.59
C VAL A 114 7.13 -4.50 -35.73
N GLN A 115 7.21 -5.77 -35.31
CA GLN A 115 8.42 -6.58 -35.50
C GLN A 115 8.78 -6.74 -36.97
N GLY A 116 7.79 -6.92 -37.85
CA GLY A 116 7.99 -6.99 -39.30
C GLY A 116 8.61 -5.72 -39.89
N CYS A 117 8.44 -4.57 -39.23
CA CYS A 117 9.06 -3.30 -39.56
C CYS A 117 10.41 -3.07 -38.86
N GLY A 118 10.95 -4.08 -38.18
CA GLY A 118 12.24 -4.00 -37.48
C GLY A 118 12.18 -3.28 -36.13
N GLY A 119 10.98 -3.06 -35.57
CA GLY A 119 10.83 -2.48 -34.23
C GLY A 119 11.57 -3.29 -33.17
N GLY A 120 12.25 -2.61 -32.24
CA GLY A 120 13.02 -3.24 -31.16
C GLY A 120 12.16 -3.69 -29.98
N ALA A 121 11.06 -2.99 -29.72
CA ALA A 121 10.04 -3.36 -28.73
C ALA A 121 8.71 -2.67 -29.03
N VAL A 122 7.63 -3.16 -28.39
CA VAL A 122 6.27 -2.66 -28.61
C VAL A 122 5.67 -2.20 -27.29
N VAL A 123 5.24 -0.94 -27.24
CA VAL A 123 4.48 -0.35 -26.12
C VAL A 123 3.05 -0.13 -26.59
N ILE A 124 2.13 -0.88 -26.01
CA ILE A 124 0.70 -0.79 -26.30
C ILE A 124 0.03 0.06 -25.22
N VAL A 125 -0.44 1.24 -25.61
CA VAL A 125 -1.23 2.11 -24.74
C VAL A 125 -2.68 1.67 -24.79
N ARG A 126 -3.21 1.28 -23.65
CA ARG A 126 -4.63 0.95 -23.54
C ARG A 126 -5.46 2.22 -23.62
N VAL A 127 -6.38 2.28 -24.58
CA VAL A 127 -7.36 3.36 -24.71
C VAL A 127 -8.72 2.84 -24.29
N THR A 128 -9.41 3.60 -23.43
CA THR A 128 -10.75 3.29 -22.94
C THR A 128 -11.58 4.57 -22.89
N SER A 129 -12.89 4.44 -23.14
CA SER A 129 -13.84 5.55 -22.95
C SER A 129 -14.27 5.72 -21.49
N ASP A 130 -13.98 4.75 -20.61
CA ASP A 130 -14.31 4.84 -19.19
C ASP A 130 -13.24 5.63 -18.43
N VAL A 131 -13.62 6.81 -17.93
CA VAL A 131 -12.75 7.69 -17.15
C VAL A 131 -12.26 7.08 -15.84
N ASN A 132 -12.97 6.09 -15.28
CA ASN A 132 -12.55 5.43 -14.03
C ASN A 132 -11.60 4.25 -14.27
N ASP A 133 -11.29 3.95 -15.53
CA ASP A 133 -10.55 2.77 -15.95
C ASP A 133 -9.26 3.12 -16.72
N GLN A 134 -8.87 4.40 -16.70
CA GLN A 134 -7.72 4.93 -17.45
C GLN A 134 -6.37 4.43 -16.96
N ASP A 135 -6.29 3.97 -15.70
CA ASP A 135 -5.07 3.44 -15.08
C ASP A 135 -4.98 1.91 -15.14
N TYR A 136 -6.08 1.23 -15.46
CA TYR A 136 -6.14 -0.22 -15.46
C TYR A 136 -5.32 -0.82 -16.60
N VAL A 137 -4.44 -1.76 -16.23
CA VAL A 137 -3.55 -2.50 -17.13
C VAL A 137 -3.51 -3.97 -16.76
N TYR A 138 -3.25 -4.83 -17.74
CA TYR A 138 -3.23 -6.28 -17.58
C TYR A 138 -2.28 -6.91 -18.60
N PRO A 139 -1.79 -8.15 -18.35
CA PRO A 139 -0.95 -8.83 -19.32
C PRO A 139 -1.77 -9.16 -20.58
N LEU A 140 -1.26 -8.74 -21.73
CA LEU A 140 -1.84 -9.08 -23.03
C LEU A 140 -1.69 -10.58 -23.28
N THR A 141 -2.81 -11.25 -23.58
CA THR A 141 -2.85 -12.71 -23.75
C THR A 141 -2.95 -13.15 -25.21
N VAL A 142 -2.41 -14.33 -25.51
CA VAL A 142 -2.55 -14.98 -26.82
C VAL A 142 -3.98 -15.51 -27.00
N ARG A 143 -4.61 -15.22 -28.14
CA ARG A 143 -5.92 -15.81 -28.48
C ARG A 143 -5.76 -17.23 -28.97
N SER A 144 -6.83 -18.01 -28.85
CA SER A 144 -6.85 -19.38 -29.39
C SER A 144 -6.65 -19.34 -30.91
N GLY A 145 -5.66 -20.11 -31.39
CA GLY A 145 -5.29 -20.15 -32.81
C GLY A 145 -4.14 -19.21 -33.21
N GLU A 146 -3.66 -18.36 -32.30
CA GLU A 146 -2.52 -17.46 -32.54
C GLU A 146 -1.21 -17.97 -31.93
N GLU A 147 -1.18 -19.21 -31.42
CA GLU A 147 -0.02 -19.73 -30.67
C GLU A 147 1.26 -19.79 -31.52
N GLU A 148 1.14 -20.11 -32.81
CA GLU A 148 2.26 -20.10 -33.75
C GLU A 148 2.78 -18.68 -34.02
N LEU A 149 1.87 -17.73 -34.23
CA LEU A 149 2.22 -16.32 -34.46
C LEU A 149 2.89 -15.72 -33.22
N ALA A 150 2.33 -16.00 -32.04
CA ALA A 150 2.88 -15.57 -30.75
C ALA A 150 4.28 -16.13 -30.50
N GLY A 151 4.52 -17.40 -30.89
CA GLY A 151 5.85 -18.03 -30.80
C GLY A 151 6.90 -17.40 -31.72
N GLY A 152 6.47 -16.65 -32.75
CA GLY A 152 7.35 -15.90 -33.64
C GLY A 152 7.68 -14.48 -33.16
N ILE A 153 7.05 -13.99 -32.10
CA ILE A 153 7.35 -12.68 -31.51
C ILE A 153 8.63 -12.77 -30.70
N ALA A 154 9.67 -12.07 -31.13
CA ALA A 154 11.01 -12.04 -30.57
C ALA A 154 11.37 -10.68 -29.93
N VAL A 155 10.44 -9.72 -29.95
CA VAL A 155 10.63 -8.38 -29.37
C VAL A 155 9.79 -8.22 -28.10
N PRO A 156 10.26 -7.48 -27.08
CA PRO A 156 9.48 -7.23 -25.87
C PRO A 156 8.17 -6.52 -26.20
N VAL A 157 7.07 -6.97 -25.59
CA VAL A 157 5.75 -6.36 -25.72
C VAL A 157 5.24 -6.02 -24.34
N VAL A 158 4.89 -4.74 -24.12
CA VAL A 158 4.37 -4.26 -22.85
C VAL A 158 3.11 -3.43 -23.05
N MET A 159 2.20 -3.51 -22.08
CA MET A 159 1.03 -2.64 -21.96
C MET A 159 1.29 -1.53 -20.94
N VAL A 160 0.85 -0.31 -21.26
CA VAL A 160 0.78 0.82 -20.34
C VAL A 160 -0.63 1.40 -20.31
N SER A 161 -0.97 2.07 -19.21
CA SER A 161 -2.25 2.74 -19.04
C SER A 161 -2.33 3.99 -19.92
N LEU A 162 -3.53 4.53 -20.11
CA LEU A 162 -3.70 5.76 -20.88
C LEU A 162 -2.96 6.93 -20.23
N ASN A 163 -3.03 7.03 -18.90
CA ASN A 163 -2.32 8.06 -18.15
C ASN A 163 -0.80 7.91 -18.24
N SER A 164 -0.28 6.69 -18.09
CA SER A 164 1.15 6.41 -18.29
C SER A 164 1.61 6.76 -19.70
N GLY A 165 0.78 6.46 -20.72
CA GLY A 165 1.04 6.85 -22.11
C GLY A 165 1.08 8.37 -22.30
N ASN A 166 0.14 9.10 -21.69
CA ASN A 166 0.10 10.56 -21.73
C ASN A 166 1.29 11.20 -21.01
N MET A 167 1.70 10.66 -19.86
CA MET A 167 2.90 11.10 -19.13
C MET A 167 4.17 10.90 -19.97
N LEU A 168 4.26 9.76 -20.65
CA LEU A 168 5.37 9.49 -21.57
C LEU A 168 5.36 10.48 -22.73
N ALA A 169 4.20 10.76 -23.32
CA ALA A 169 4.05 11.71 -24.42
C ALA A 169 4.43 13.15 -24.07
N GLN A 170 4.30 13.54 -22.81
CA GLN A 170 4.69 14.86 -22.30
C GLN A 170 6.13 14.87 -21.73
N GLY A 171 6.82 13.74 -21.75
CA GLY A 171 8.03 13.49 -20.96
C GLY A 171 9.35 14.06 -21.50
N GLY A 172 9.37 14.61 -22.71
CA GLY A 172 10.53 15.21 -23.37
C GLY A 172 10.65 16.72 -23.21
N GLU A 173 11.74 17.32 -23.70
CA GLU A 173 11.93 18.77 -23.68
C GLU A 173 10.89 19.46 -24.58
N GLY A 174 10.05 20.32 -24.00
CA GLY A 174 9.06 21.10 -24.77
C GLY A 174 7.80 20.32 -25.17
N GLU A 175 7.32 19.40 -24.32
CA GLU A 175 6.11 18.58 -24.55
C GLU A 175 6.22 17.62 -25.74
N SER A 176 7.41 17.06 -25.97
CA SER A 176 7.65 15.99 -26.95
C SER A 176 7.81 14.63 -26.29
N MET A 177 7.81 13.55 -27.08
CA MET A 177 8.28 12.23 -26.62
C MET A 177 9.73 12.31 -26.12
N PRO A 178 10.15 11.45 -25.15
CA PRO A 178 11.52 11.37 -24.71
C PRO A 178 12.42 10.82 -25.83
N GLU A 179 13.66 11.32 -25.92
CA GLU A 179 14.62 10.85 -26.94
C GLU A 179 15.01 9.38 -26.77
N ARG A 180 15.00 8.88 -25.53
CA ARG A 180 15.28 7.48 -25.18
C ARG A 180 14.41 7.03 -24.02
N VAL A 181 13.97 5.78 -24.10
CA VAL A 181 13.27 5.06 -23.04
C VAL A 181 13.99 3.74 -22.81
N ARG A 182 14.07 3.35 -21.54
CA ARG A 182 14.50 2.02 -21.13
C ARG A 182 13.30 1.20 -20.67
N ILE A 183 13.16 -0.01 -21.19
CA ILE A 183 12.22 -1.02 -20.70
C ILE A 183 13.03 -2.07 -19.93
N TYR A 184 12.61 -2.39 -18.72
CA TYR A 184 13.25 -3.43 -17.92
C TYR A 184 12.26 -4.07 -16.95
N LYS A 185 12.67 -5.21 -16.37
CA LYS A 185 11.89 -5.94 -15.37
C LYS A 185 11.66 -5.07 -14.13
N GLY A 186 10.43 -5.02 -13.62
CA GLY A 186 10.10 -4.29 -12.39
C GLY A 186 10.80 -4.85 -11.14
N GLY A 187 11.06 -6.16 -11.12
CA GLY A 187 11.78 -6.81 -10.02
C GLY A 187 11.00 -6.75 -8.72
N ASP A 188 11.69 -6.41 -7.63
CA ASP A 188 11.10 -6.22 -6.30
C ASP A 188 10.56 -4.79 -6.08
N ARG A 189 10.49 -3.97 -7.14
CA ARG A 189 9.91 -2.62 -7.03
C ARG A 189 8.40 -2.72 -6.78
N PRO A 190 7.84 -1.80 -5.97
CA PRO A 190 6.41 -1.70 -5.84
C PRO A 190 5.73 -1.39 -7.18
N TYR A 191 4.61 -2.06 -7.46
CA TYR A 191 3.76 -1.77 -8.62
C TYR A 191 2.29 -1.90 -8.26
N PHE A 192 1.43 -1.25 -9.05
CA PHE A 192 0.01 -1.14 -8.74
C PHE A 192 -0.87 -2.18 -9.46
N GLU A 193 -1.96 -2.58 -8.81
CA GLU A 193 -3.05 -3.31 -9.44
C GLU A 193 -4.40 -2.73 -9.00
N ASP A 194 -5.16 -2.20 -9.95
CA ASP A 194 -6.48 -1.66 -9.65
C ASP A 194 -7.47 -2.79 -9.37
N VAL A 195 -8.24 -2.62 -8.28
CA VAL A 195 -9.27 -3.59 -7.85
C VAL A 195 -10.66 -3.04 -8.13
N SER A 196 -10.87 -1.77 -7.80
CA SER A 196 -12.11 -1.05 -8.07
C SER A 196 -11.83 0.45 -8.15
N GLY A 197 -12.12 1.07 -9.29
CA GLY A 197 -12.05 2.53 -9.48
C GLY A 197 -13.33 3.27 -9.04
N GLY A 198 -14.37 2.54 -8.63
CA GLY A 198 -15.66 3.10 -8.20
C GLY A 198 -15.76 3.28 -6.67
N GLY A 199 -16.95 3.07 -6.12
CA GLY A 199 -17.16 3.03 -4.67
C GLY A 199 -17.10 1.58 -4.14
N PRO A 200 -16.11 1.18 -3.31
CA PRO A 200 -14.96 1.98 -2.86
C PRO A 200 -13.77 1.95 -3.82
N LEU A 201 -12.98 3.02 -3.79
CA LEU A 201 -11.68 3.05 -4.48
C LEU A 201 -10.74 2.11 -3.74
N VAL A 202 -10.34 1.02 -4.40
CA VAL A 202 -9.44 -0.02 -3.88
C VAL A 202 -8.39 -0.34 -4.92
N TYR A 203 -7.13 -0.38 -4.48
CA TYR A 203 -6.00 -0.80 -5.29
C TYR A 203 -4.99 -1.58 -4.44
N LEU A 204 -4.18 -2.39 -5.10
CA LEU A 204 -3.11 -3.16 -4.47
C LEU A 204 -1.77 -2.52 -4.80
N ILE A 205 -0.86 -2.60 -3.83
CA ILE A 205 0.55 -2.31 -4.05
C ILE A 205 1.30 -3.61 -3.80
N HIS A 206 1.77 -4.21 -4.89
CA HIS A 206 2.63 -5.38 -4.84
C HIS A 206 4.02 -4.99 -4.38
N ASN A 207 4.77 -5.93 -3.82
CA ASN A 207 6.16 -5.72 -3.37
C ASN A 207 6.36 -4.46 -2.50
N LEU A 208 5.37 -4.07 -1.70
CA LEU A 208 5.52 -2.91 -0.81
C LEU A 208 6.62 -3.17 0.23
N LEU A 209 6.71 -4.37 0.78
CA LEU A 209 7.77 -4.76 1.70
C LEU A 209 8.89 -5.47 0.94
N SER A 210 10.13 -5.03 1.20
CA SER A 210 11.33 -5.58 0.60
C SER A 210 11.74 -6.88 1.29
N THR A 211 12.35 -7.77 0.51
CA THR A 211 13.02 -8.99 0.97
C THR A 211 14.52 -9.01 0.64
N GLU A 212 15.05 -7.98 -0.03
CA GLU A 212 16.41 -8.01 -0.59
C GLU A 212 17.51 -7.93 0.47
N THR A 213 17.43 -6.94 1.39
CA THR A 213 18.46 -6.72 2.41
C THR A 213 18.04 -7.25 3.79
N ILE A 214 16.78 -7.03 4.15
CA ILE A 214 16.12 -7.52 5.35
C ILE A 214 14.75 -8.01 4.91
N ASP A 215 14.31 -9.15 5.43
CA ASP A 215 12.91 -9.56 5.32
C ASP A 215 12.05 -8.67 6.25
N GLU A 216 11.61 -7.54 5.71
CA GLU A 216 10.84 -6.52 6.46
C GLU A 216 9.54 -7.09 7.03
N SER A 217 8.96 -8.09 6.35
CA SER A 217 7.75 -8.77 6.83
C SER A 217 8.04 -9.58 8.09
N GLN A 218 9.10 -10.40 8.07
CA GLN A 218 9.51 -11.17 9.25
C GLN A 218 9.94 -10.25 10.39
N TYR A 219 10.65 -9.17 10.08
CA TYR A 219 11.04 -8.16 11.06
C TYR A 219 9.83 -7.58 11.81
N LEU A 220 8.77 -7.22 11.10
CA LEU A 220 7.52 -6.73 11.68
C LEU A 220 6.82 -7.80 12.55
N ILE A 221 6.80 -9.06 12.11
CA ILE A 221 6.24 -10.18 12.89
C ILE A 221 6.99 -10.35 14.21
N ASP A 222 8.32 -10.30 14.20
CA ASP A 222 9.16 -10.44 15.39
C ASP A 222 8.97 -9.25 16.35
N LEU A 223 8.84 -8.05 15.80
CA LEU A 223 8.54 -6.83 16.55
C LEU A 223 7.19 -6.95 17.27
N GLY A 224 6.14 -7.37 16.57
CA GLY A 224 4.81 -7.59 17.15
C GLY A 224 4.82 -8.69 18.21
N THR A 225 5.49 -9.81 17.93
CA THR A 225 5.60 -10.95 18.85
C THR A 225 6.35 -10.57 20.13
N SER A 226 7.46 -9.85 20.01
CA SER A 226 8.26 -9.39 21.16
C SER A 226 7.56 -8.33 22.01
N ALA A 227 6.71 -7.51 21.39
CA ALA A 227 5.85 -6.55 22.08
C ALA A 227 4.66 -7.25 22.77
N GLY A 228 4.17 -8.35 22.22
CA GLY A 228 3.10 -9.19 22.75
C GLY A 228 1.72 -8.74 22.26
N PHE A 229 1.11 -9.57 21.42
CA PHE A 229 -0.25 -9.40 20.92
C PHE A 229 -1.29 -9.60 22.05
N VAL A 230 -2.37 -8.82 22.02
CA VAL A 230 -3.44 -8.84 23.02
C VAL A 230 -4.80 -8.99 22.34
N LYS A 231 -5.67 -9.83 22.90
CA LYS A 231 -7.06 -10.09 22.42
C LYS A 231 -8.08 -9.01 22.81
N ASP A 232 -7.65 -7.90 23.41
CA ASP A 232 -8.50 -6.86 24.00
C ASP A 232 -8.37 -5.54 23.24
N PRO A 233 -9.13 -5.33 22.15
CA PRO A 233 -9.32 -4.02 21.56
C PRO A 233 -10.41 -3.31 22.37
N THR A 234 -10.12 -2.93 23.61
CA THR A 234 -10.88 -1.86 24.23
C THR A 234 -10.77 -0.66 23.27
N PRO A 235 -11.88 0.01 22.87
CA PRO A 235 -11.80 1.11 21.94
C PRO A 235 -10.73 2.11 22.39
N ASN A 236 -9.79 2.41 21.52
CA ASN A 236 -8.66 3.28 21.84
C ASN A 236 -8.48 4.30 20.73
N TRP A 237 -8.91 5.52 21.01
CA TRP A 237 -8.87 6.62 20.06
C TRP A 237 -7.45 7.07 19.76
N LEU A 238 -6.51 6.88 20.70
CA LEU A 238 -5.10 7.24 20.50
C LEU A 238 -4.45 6.39 19.41
N GLU A 239 -4.89 5.13 19.31
CA GLU A 239 -4.33 4.11 18.40
C GLU A 239 -5.29 3.77 17.25
N GLY A 240 -6.40 4.50 17.11
CA GLY A 240 -7.35 4.32 16.00
C GLY A 240 -8.23 3.07 16.08
N PHE A 241 -8.29 2.39 17.24
CA PHE A 241 -9.11 1.18 17.39
C PHE A 241 -10.56 1.52 17.75
N SER A 242 -11.48 1.14 16.88
CA SER A 242 -12.89 0.95 17.24
C SER A 242 -13.07 -0.43 17.86
N GLY A 243 -13.23 -0.49 19.19
CA GLY A 243 -13.47 -1.75 19.88
C GLY A 243 -14.91 -2.25 19.77
N THR A 244 -15.11 -3.53 20.08
CA THR A 244 -16.43 -4.15 20.25
C THR A 244 -16.61 -4.59 21.70
N SER A 245 -17.80 -4.39 22.26
CA SER A 245 -18.15 -4.86 23.60
C SER A 245 -18.70 -6.30 23.60
N ASN A 246 -18.73 -6.96 22.43
CA ASN A 246 -19.30 -8.30 22.28
C ASN A 246 -18.21 -9.37 22.44
N GLN A 247 -18.25 -10.14 23.54
CA GLN A 247 -17.26 -11.16 23.85
C GLN A 247 -17.08 -12.19 22.71
N LYS A 248 -18.16 -12.62 22.06
CA LYS A 248 -18.06 -13.57 20.94
C LYS A 248 -17.31 -12.98 19.74
N GLU A 249 -17.41 -11.67 19.53
CA GLU A 249 -16.66 -10.99 18.47
C GLU A 249 -15.19 -10.80 18.82
N LEU A 250 -14.88 -10.65 20.11
CA LEU A 250 -13.51 -10.63 20.62
C LEU A 250 -12.84 -11.99 20.47
N ASP A 251 -13.55 -13.06 20.83
CA ASP A 251 -13.04 -14.42 20.75
C ASP A 251 -12.76 -14.81 19.29
N GLU A 252 -13.66 -14.45 18.37
CA GLU A 252 -13.49 -14.67 16.92
C GLU A 252 -12.55 -13.66 16.23
N GLY A 253 -12.12 -12.59 16.90
CA GLY A 253 -11.32 -11.50 16.35
C GLY A 253 -9.80 -11.74 16.41
N PRO A 254 -8.97 -10.91 15.77
CA PRO A 254 -7.52 -11.03 15.85
C PRO A 254 -6.98 -10.63 17.23
N SER A 255 -5.77 -11.11 17.53
CA SER A 255 -4.93 -10.49 18.57
C SER A 255 -4.17 -9.31 17.97
N THR A 256 -4.11 -8.17 18.66
CA THR A 256 -3.54 -6.94 18.09
C THR A 256 -2.48 -6.30 18.99
N VAL A 257 -1.61 -5.48 18.40
CA VAL A 257 -0.67 -4.62 19.11
C VAL A 257 -0.38 -3.38 18.27
N THR A 258 -0.38 -2.19 18.90
CA THR A 258 0.05 -0.95 18.24
C THR A 258 1.41 -0.53 18.73
N LEU A 259 2.28 -0.20 17.78
CA LEU A 259 3.66 0.19 18.02
C LEU A 259 3.93 1.62 17.55
N TRP A 260 4.36 2.45 18.49
CA TRP A 260 4.80 3.82 18.30
C TRP A 260 6.31 3.81 18.07
N LYS A 261 6.73 3.43 16.85
CA LYS A 261 8.15 3.24 16.51
C LYS A 261 8.59 3.83 15.17
N GLY A 262 7.67 4.39 14.37
CA GLY A 262 7.96 4.78 12.97
C GLY A 262 9.16 5.71 12.80
N GLY A 263 9.33 6.70 13.68
CA GLY A 263 10.42 7.69 13.57
C GLY A 263 11.74 7.33 14.26
N VAL A 264 11.81 6.21 15.00
CA VAL A 264 12.98 5.82 15.80
C VAL A 264 13.65 4.54 15.29
N ASP A 265 12.93 3.77 14.48
CA ASP A 265 13.37 2.50 13.93
C ASP A 265 13.67 2.68 12.43
N ASN A 266 14.92 2.44 12.02
CA ASN A 266 15.35 2.71 10.65
C ASN A 266 14.61 1.85 9.62
N VAL A 267 14.23 0.62 9.97
CA VAL A 267 13.48 -0.27 9.07
C VAL A 267 12.07 0.28 8.88
N LEU A 268 11.40 0.62 9.99
CA LEU A 268 10.04 1.19 9.92
C LEU A 268 10.02 2.54 9.20
N LYS A 269 11.04 3.37 9.43
CA LYS A 269 11.17 4.66 8.75
C LYS A 269 11.31 4.49 7.25
N ALA A 270 12.15 3.56 6.78
CA ALA A 270 12.31 3.27 5.36
C ALA A 270 11.00 2.78 4.72
N ILE A 271 10.22 1.95 5.44
CA ILE A 271 8.90 1.51 4.96
C ILE A 271 7.90 2.69 4.93
N ASP A 272 7.89 3.57 5.93
CA ASP A 272 7.01 4.76 5.94
C ASP A 272 7.35 5.73 4.82
N GLU A 273 8.64 5.95 4.54
CA GLU A 273 9.11 6.75 3.40
C GLU A 273 8.69 6.10 2.07
N ARG A 274 8.82 4.78 1.94
CA ARG A 274 8.37 4.05 0.75
C ARG A 274 6.86 4.16 0.55
N ILE A 275 6.06 3.99 1.62
CA ILE A 275 4.61 4.18 1.57
C ILE A 275 4.28 5.60 1.11
N THR A 276 4.96 6.61 1.65
CA THR A 276 4.77 8.01 1.26
C THR A 276 5.08 8.23 -0.21
N GLN A 277 6.18 7.67 -0.71
CA GLN A 277 6.61 7.79 -2.12
C GLN A 277 5.61 7.14 -3.08
N VAL A 278 5.12 5.94 -2.77
CA VAL A 278 4.22 5.20 -3.68
C VAL A 278 2.78 5.68 -3.59
N THR A 279 2.29 6.03 -2.40
CA THR A 279 0.88 6.45 -2.23
C THR A 279 0.66 7.94 -2.39
N GLY A 280 1.72 8.75 -2.25
CA GLY A 280 1.61 10.21 -2.15
C GLY A 280 1.00 10.71 -0.84
N PHE A 281 0.62 9.83 0.10
CA PHE A 281 0.10 10.25 1.40
C PHE A 281 1.21 10.87 2.26
N PRO A 282 1.01 12.09 2.82
CA PRO A 282 2.00 12.69 3.69
C PRO A 282 2.26 11.83 4.93
N ILE A 283 3.53 11.71 5.34
CA ILE A 283 3.94 10.91 6.49
C ILE A 283 3.25 11.37 7.79
N GLU A 284 2.92 12.65 7.90
CA GLU A 284 2.19 13.23 9.02
C GLU A 284 0.78 12.65 9.13
N ASN A 285 0.15 12.30 8.02
CA ASN A 285 -1.19 11.75 7.97
C ASN A 285 -1.17 10.24 8.22
N ILE A 286 -0.07 9.54 7.91
CA ILE A 286 0.03 8.10 8.05
C ILE A 286 0.13 7.68 9.52
N GLY A 287 -0.83 6.92 10.02
CA GLY A 287 -0.94 6.44 11.41
C GLY A 287 0.16 5.50 11.90
N GLU A 288 0.04 5.09 13.17
CA GLU A 288 0.99 4.18 13.83
C GLU A 288 0.87 2.73 13.31
N TRP A 289 1.81 1.89 13.73
CA TRP A 289 1.92 0.49 13.29
C TRP A 289 0.94 -0.40 14.06
N GLY A 290 -0.25 -0.62 13.50
CA GLY A 290 -1.26 -1.52 14.07
C GLY A 290 -1.09 -2.96 13.56
N LEU A 291 -0.40 -3.81 14.32
CA LEU A 291 -0.18 -5.20 13.94
C LEU A 291 -1.34 -6.07 14.42
N SER A 292 -1.75 -7.02 13.57
CA SER A 292 -2.78 -8.01 13.90
C SER A 292 -2.30 -9.41 13.56
N LYS A 293 -2.56 -10.35 14.47
CA LYS A 293 -2.35 -11.79 14.31
C LYS A 293 -3.70 -12.50 14.35
N TYR A 294 -4.00 -13.24 13.29
CA TYR A 294 -5.16 -14.13 13.19
C TYR A 294 -4.70 -15.58 13.27
N SER A 295 -5.23 -16.30 14.24
CA SER A 295 -5.09 -17.75 14.37
C SER A 295 -6.19 -18.47 13.58
N GLN A 296 -6.11 -19.79 13.50
CA GLN A 296 -7.13 -20.62 12.85
C GLN A 296 -8.55 -20.29 13.38
N ASN A 297 -9.50 -20.16 12.45
CA ASN A 297 -10.89 -19.76 12.64
C ASN A 297 -11.14 -18.30 13.04
N GLU A 298 -10.11 -17.48 13.27
CA GLU A 298 -10.26 -16.05 13.56
C GLU A 298 -10.57 -15.25 12.28
N ARG A 299 -11.27 -14.13 12.43
CA ARG A 299 -11.74 -13.27 11.33
C ARG A 299 -11.96 -11.83 11.78
N LYS A 300 -12.18 -10.93 10.82
CA LYS A 300 -12.76 -9.60 11.07
C LYS A 300 -14.14 -9.49 10.43
N LYS A 301 -15.13 -9.14 11.25
CA LYS A 301 -16.49 -8.88 10.74
C LYS A 301 -16.52 -7.61 9.87
N PRO A 302 -17.46 -7.53 8.90
CA PRO A 302 -17.65 -6.33 8.09
C PRO A 302 -17.89 -5.09 8.93
N GLY A 303 -17.13 -4.03 8.67
CA GLY A 303 -17.28 -2.72 9.28
C GLY A 303 -16.58 -1.65 8.46
N TYR A 304 -16.81 -0.40 8.85
CA TYR A 304 -16.06 0.74 8.33
C TYR A 304 -14.88 1.03 9.26
N ASP A 305 -13.76 1.46 8.69
CA ASP A 305 -12.74 2.14 9.47
C ASP A 305 -13.22 3.53 9.91
N GLY A 306 -12.61 4.11 10.94
CA GLY A 306 -13.05 5.37 11.53
C GLY A 306 -14.20 5.26 12.55
N GLY A 307 -14.89 4.12 12.67
CA GLY A 307 -15.93 3.93 13.71
C GLY A 307 -17.04 5.00 13.75
N LYS A 308 -17.98 4.91 14.70
CA LYS A 308 -19.10 5.87 14.78
C LYS A 308 -18.61 7.27 15.15
N GLY A 309 -18.38 8.12 14.15
CA GLY A 309 -18.08 9.54 14.32
C GLY A 309 -16.64 9.98 14.02
N LEU A 310 -15.74 9.07 13.63
CA LEU A 310 -14.35 9.41 13.22
C LEU A 310 -14.08 9.10 11.74
N TYR A 311 -15.16 8.94 10.96
CA TYR A 311 -15.07 8.75 9.51
C TYR A 311 -14.36 9.91 8.81
N HIS A 312 -14.50 11.13 9.34
CA HIS A 312 -13.80 12.31 8.84
C HIS A 312 -12.32 12.35 9.21
N GLU A 313 -11.87 11.50 10.14
CA GLU A 313 -10.49 11.49 10.60
C GLU A 313 -9.63 10.50 9.82
N GLN A 314 -10.19 9.44 9.24
CA GLN A 314 -9.44 8.41 8.53
C GLN A 314 -9.84 8.40 7.04
N SER A 315 -9.14 9.15 6.20
CA SER A 315 -9.44 9.29 4.77
C SER A 315 -9.16 8.01 3.97
N ALA A 316 -8.15 7.24 4.37
CA ALA A 316 -7.77 5.98 3.72
C ALA A 316 -7.17 4.98 4.71
N SER A 317 -7.04 3.74 4.27
CA SER A 317 -6.49 2.63 5.03
C SER A 317 -5.48 1.86 4.19
N ILE A 318 -4.35 1.50 4.80
CA ILE A 318 -3.27 0.72 4.20
C ILE A 318 -3.11 -0.54 5.04
N LEU A 319 -3.45 -1.71 4.49
CA LEU A 319 -3.26 -3.01 5.13
C LEU A 319 -2.21 -3.80 4.38
N VAL A 320 -1.15 -4.20 5.06
CA VAL A 320 -0.04 -4.97 4.48
C VAL A 320 -0.08 -6.39 5.03
N PHE A 321 -0.01 -7.38 4.16
CA PHE A 321 0.13 -8.78 4.56
C PHE A 321 1.61 -9.10 4.85
N LEU A 322 1.90 -9.65 6.03
CA LEU A 322 3.28 -9.98 6.42
C LEU A 322 3.67 -11.43 6.11
N ASN A 323 2.71 -12.24 5.67
CA ASN A 323 2.96 -13.62 5.26
C ASN A 323 1.89 -14.08 4.27
N ASP A 324 2.22 -15.11 3.50
CA ASP A 324 1.23 -15.88 2.75
C ASP A 324 0.40 -16.71 3.73
N VAL A 325 -0.88 -16.90 3.41
CA VAL A 325 -1.83 -17.67 4.21
C VAL A 325 -2.24 -18.89 3.41
N GLU A 326 -2.18 -20.06 4.04
CA GLU A 326 -2.40 -21.36 3.41
C GLU A 326 -3.83 -21.49 2.88
N GLU A 327 -4.83 -21.19 3.72
CA GLU A 327 -6.23 -21.15 3.28
C GLU A 327 -7.04 -20.11 4.06
N GLY A 328 -7.81 -19.28 3.34
CA GLY A 328 -8.71 -18.27 3.91
C GLY A 328 -8.00 -16.95 4.23
N GLY A 329 -8.55 -16.21 5.19
CA GLY A 329 -7.95 -14.95 5.67
C GLY A 329 -8.02 -13.78 4.68
N GLU A 330 -8.78 -13.87 3.61
CA GLU A 330 -8.84 -12.84 2.57
C GLU A 330 -9.52 -11.56 3.04
N VAL A 331 -9.06 -10.41 2.57
CA VAL A 331 -9.75 -9.12 2.76
C VAL A 331 -10.89 -9.06 1.74
N TYR A 332 -12.08 -8.64 2.13
CA TYR A 332 -13.21 -8.53 1.19
C TYR A 332 -14.00 -7.25 1.40
N PHE A 333 -14.51 -6.73 0.30
CA PHE A 333 -15.41 -5.59 0.22
C PHE A 333 -16.72 -6.10 -0.40
N PRO A 334 -17.77 -6.31 0.41
CA PRO A 334 -19.02 -6.93 -0.05
C PRO A 334 -20.01 -5.92 -0.66
N ALA A 335 -19.70 -4.63 -0.60
CA ALA A 335 -20.49 -3.54 -1.19
C ALA A 335 -19.84 -3.04 -2.49
N GLY A 336 -20.44 -2.01 -3.10
CA GLY A 336 -20.07 -1.53 -4.43
C GLY A 336 -20.75 -2.30 -5.57
N ASP A 337 -20.39 -1.96 -6.80
CA ASP A 337 -20.99 -2.53 -8.01
C ASP A 337 -20.64 -4.02 -8.19
N ARG A 338 -19.44 -4.41 -7.77
CA ARG A 338 -18.97 -5.81 -7.78
C ARG A 338 -18.27 -6.14 -6.46
N PRO A 339 -18.72 -7.15 -5.71
CA PRO A 339 -18.00 -7.62 -4.54
C PRO A 339 -16.58 -8.06 -4.92
N VAL A 340 -15.59 -7.66 -4.13
CA VAL A 340 -14.18 -8.02 -4.34
C VAL A 340 -13.59 -8.74 -3.14
N LYS A 341 -12.66 -9.67 -3.42
CA LYS A 341 -11.95 -10.47 -2.43
C LYS A 341 -10.47 -10.54 -2.79
N ILE A 342 -9.61 -10.26 -1.82
CA ILE A 342 -8.16 -10.11 -2.00
C ILE A 342 -7.45 -11.14 -1.14
N GLN A 343 -6.75 -12.05 -1.80
CA GLN A 343 -5.97 -13.10 -1.17
C GLN A 343 -4.72 -12.52 -0.49
N PRO A 344 -4.36 -12.98 0.71
CA PRO A 344 -3.12 -12.59 1.36
C PRO A 344 -1.91 -13.00 0.53
N LYS A 345 -1.04 -12.03 0.23
CA LYS A 345 0.27 -12.26 -0.39
C LYS A 345 1.32 -11.50 0.38
N LYS A 346 2.37 -12.19 0.84
CA LYS A 346 3.44 -11.58 1.64
C LYS A 346 3.99 -10.32 0.95
N GLY A 347 4.11 -9.23 1.72
CA GLY A 347 4.64 -7.95 1.26
C GLY A 347 3.70 -7.11 0.39
N MET A 348 2.53 -7.63 0.01
CA MET A 348 1.51 -6.89 -0.72
C MET A 348 0.65 -6.05 0.24
N ALA A 349 0.31 -4.84 -0.19
CA ALA A 349 -0.61 -3.96 0.51
C ALA A 349 -1.96 -3.85 -0.22
N VAL A 350 -3.02 -3.74 0.56
CA VAL A 350 -4.35 -3.33 0.13
C VAL A 350 -4.57 -1.91 0.60
N VAL A 351 -4.83 -1.00 -0.34
CA VAL A 351 -5.13 0.39 -0.03
C VAL A 351 -6.56 0.69 -0.47
N TRP A 352 -7.31 1.35 0.40
CA TRP A 352 -8.66 1.78 0.07
C TRP A 352 -8.99 3.12 0.71
N HIS A 353 -9.84 3.87 0.04
CA HIS A 353 -10.34 5.15 0.53
C HIS A 353 -11.60 4.92 1.36
N ASN A 354 -11.64 5.53 2.54
CA ASN A 354 -12.79 5.46 3.45
C ASN A 354 -13.75 6.65 3.25
N SER A 355 -13.32 7.69 2.53
CA SER A 355 -14.11 8.89 2.24
C SER A 355 -14.40 8.99 0.75
N GLY A 356 -15.64 9.36 0.41
CA GLY A 356 -16.03 9.67 -0.96
C GLY A 356 -15.51 11.03 -1.42
N GLN A 357 -15.79 11.41 -2.67
CA GLN A 357 -15.36 12.70 -3.24
C GLN A 357 -15.92 13.92 -2.48
N ASP A 358 -17.03 13.75 -1.76
CA ASP A 358 -17.65 14.79 -0.93
C ASP A 358 -17.02 14.91 0.48
N GLY A 359 -15.99 14.09 0.78
CA GLY A 359 -15.36 14.01 2.10
C GLY A 359 -16.22 13.31 3.17
N GLY A 360 -17.38 12.78 2.78
CA GLY A 360 -18.23 11.95 3.62
C GLY A 360 -17.77 10.50 3.63
N LEU A 361 -18.28 9.70 4.58
CA LEU A 361 -18.02 8.27 4.63
C LEU A 361 -18.43 7.60 3.30
N ASP A 362 -17.48 6.93 2.67
CA ASP A 362 -17.77 6.01 1.58
C ASP A 362 -18.50 4.78 2.15
N ARG A 363 -19.77 4.64 1.78
CA ARG A 363 -20.64 3.56 2.27
C ARG A 363 -20.30 2.22 1.65
N ASP A 364 -19.57 2.20 0.55
CA ASP A 364 -19.17 1.00 -0.14
C ASP A 364 -17.78 0.52 0.33
N ALA A 365 -17.02 1.38 1.03
CA ALA A 365 -15.78 1.04 1.76
C ALA A 365 -15.96 0.15 3.01
N ILE A 366 -17.13 -0.48 3.16
CA ILE A 366 -17.32 -1.49 4.19
C ILE A 366 -16.49 -2.71 3.83
N TYR A 367 -15.68 -3.18 4.78
CA TYR A 367 -14.76 -4.28 4.54
C TYR A 367 -14.71 -5.25 5.71
N GLY A 368 -14.30 -6.48 5.45
CA GLY A 368 -14.01 -7.48 6.47
C GLY A 368 -12.82 -8.34 6.09
N GLU A 369 -12.46 -9.27 6.98
CA GLU A 369 -11.42 -10.25 6.72
C GLU A 369 -12.01 -11.64 6.99
N MET A 370 -11.93 -12.53 6.00
CA MET A 370 -12.49 -13.88 6.06
C MET A 370 -11.82 -14.71 7.16
N ARG A 371 -12.44 -15.84 7.53
CA ARG A 371 -11.83 -16.77 8.48
C ARG A 371 -10.54 -17.32 7.92
N VAL A 372 -9.48 -17.34 8.73
CA VAL A 372 -8.30 -18.18 8.46
C VAL A 372 -8.74 -19.63 8.65
N LYS A 373 -8.68 -20.44 7.59
CA LYS A 373 -9.08 -21.85 7.64
C LYS A 373 -7.90 -22.75 7.96
N GLU A 374 -6.74 -22.44 7.39
CA GLU A 374 -5.47 -23.12 7.64
C GLU A 374 -4.36 -22.10 7.82
N GLY A 375 -3.44 -22.39 8.76
CA GLY A 375 -2.29 -21.54 9.05
C GLY A 375 -2.52 -20.35 9.98
N VAL A 376 -1.74 -19.30 9.77
CA VAL A 376 -1.74 -18.06 10.56
C VAL A 376 -1.65 -16.86 9.63
N LYS A 377 -2.33 -15.76 9.97
CA LYS A 377 -2.23 -14.51 9.19
C LYS A 377 -1.71 -13.38 10.06
N TYR A 378 -0.67 -12.71 9.59
CA TYR A 378 -0.14 -11.48 10.16
C TYR A 378 -0.36 -10.32 9.21
N THR A 379 -0.79 -9.19 9.77
CA THR A 379 -0.99 -7.94 9.01
C THR A 379 -0.46 -6.75 9.78
N VAL A 380 -0.01 -5.74 9.06
CA VAL A 380 0.12 -4.37 9.56
C VAL A 380 -1.01 -3.55 8.97
N LYS A 381 -1.62 -2.71 9.78
CA LYS A 381 -2.55 -1.69 9.33
C LYS A 381 -2.08 -0.31 9.74
N LYS A 382 -2.12 0.61 8.79
CA LYS A 382 -1.88 2.04 8.98
C LYS A 382 -3.09 2.80 8.45
N TRP A 383 -3.64 3.69 9.27
CA TRP A 383 -4.75 4.55 8.88
C TRP A 383 -4.22 5.90 8.44
N VAL A 384 -4.71 6.41 7.32
CA VAL A 384 -4.34 7.72 6.80
C VAL A 384 -5.33 8.74 7.32
N GLY A 385 -4.81 9.74 8.01
CA GLY A 385 -5.57 10.83 8.59
C GLY A 385 -6.06 11.83 7.53
N GLY A 386 -7.24 12.41 7.73
CA GLY A 386 -7.66 13.61 6.99
C GLY A 386 -6.80 14.84 7.36
N THR A 387 -6.33 14.87 8.61
CA THR A 387 -5.40 15.88 9.14
C THR A 387 -4.10 15.23 9.62
N GLY A 388 -2.98 15.92 9.46
CA GLY A 388 -1.69 15.46 9.95
C GLY A 388 -1.66 15.32 11.48
N LYS A 389 -0.93 14.32 11.97
CA LYS A 389 -0.63 14.13 13.39
C LYS A 389 0.18 15.32 13.90
N GLY A 390 -0.14 15.81 15.09
CA GLY A 390 0.64 16.85 15.75
C GLY A 390 2.02 16.37 16.19
N TRP A 391 2.90 17.32 16.50
CA TRP A 391 4.32 17.06 16.82
C TRP A 391 4.49 16.04 17.96
N VAL A 392 3.62 16.07 18.97
CA VAL A 392 3.65 15.16 20.12
C VAL A 392 3.47 13.72 19.68
N ARG A 393 2.47 13.46 18.83
CA ARG A 393 2.19 12.10 18.32
C ARG A 393 3.24 11.65 17.32
N GLY A 394 3.69 12.54 16.43
CA GLY A 394 4.66 12.20 15.39
C GLY A 394 6.08 11.94 15.90
N HIS A 395 6.52 12.67 16.94
CA HIS A 395 7.93 12.67 17.36
C HIS A 395 8.13 12.29 18.82
N LEU A 396 7.43 12.97 19.74
CA LEU A 396 7.66 12.79 21.17
C LEU A 396 7.21 11.40 21.66
N MET A 397 6.04 10.95 21.22
CA MET A 397 5.47 9.67 21.63
C MET A 397 6.33 8.48 21.20
N PRO A 398 6.76 8.35 19.93
CA PRO A 398 7.70 7.31 19.54
C PRO A 398 8.96 7.28 20.39
N ALA A 399 9.56 8.45 20.68
CA ALA A 399 10.77 8.56 21.49
C ALA A 399 10.56 8.10 22.95
N VAL A 400 9.45 8.51 23.58
CA VAL A 400 9.13 8.14 24.98
C VAL A 400 8.78 6.65 25.10
N LEU A 401 8.09 6.09 24.11
CA LEU A 401 7.55 4.73 24.17
C LEU A 401 8.55 3.65 23.78
N VAL A 402 9.74 3.99 23.27
CA VAL A 402 10.82 3.02 23.01
C VAL A 402 11.09 2.13 24.24
N MET A 403 11.11 2.74 25.43
CA MET A 403 11.35 2.04 26.70
C MET A 403 10.27 1.02 27.05
N ASN A 404 9.05 1.18 26.50
CA ASN A 404 7.94 0.24 26.65
C ASN A 404 7.73 -0.63 25.41
N LYS A 405 8.82 -0.96 24.69
CA LYS A 405 8.80 -1.72 23.43
C LYS A 405 7.88 -1.08 22.37
N GLY A 406 7.68 0.24 22.40
CA GLY A 406 6.80 0.97 21.48
C GLY A 406 5.31 0.94 21.85
N LYS A 407 4.90 0.30 22.95
CA LYS A 407 3.48 0.24 23.35
C LYS A 407 3.09 1.46 24.18
N SER A 408 1.91 2.02 23.92
CA SER A 408 1.35 3.05 24.80
C SER A 408 0.99 2.47 26.18
N TYR A 409 1.06 3.29 27.22
CA TYR A 409 0.66 2.89 28.57
C TYR A 409 -0.87 2.96 28.75
N GLY A 410 -1.44 2.06 29.55
CA GLY A 410 -2.89 2.01 29.78
C GLY A 410 -3.48 3.31 30.33
N TRP A 411 -2.73 4.06 31.14
CA TRP A 411 -3.17 5.36 31.66
C TRP A 411 -3.26 6.42 30.56
N MET A 412 -2.37 6.39 29.55
CA MET A 412 -2.43 7.29 28.39
C MET A 412 -3.71 7.05 27.59
N ARG A 413 -4.02 5.77 27.31
CA ARG A 413 -5.24 5.38 26.57
C ARG A 413 -6.50 5.83 27.30
N LYS A 414 -6.59 5.55 28.61
CA LYS A 414 -7.73 5.96 29.46
C LYS A 414 -7.87 7.48 29.51
N GLY A 415 -6.78 8.21 29.67
CA GLY A 415 -6.77 9.67 29.66
C GLY A 415 -7.24 10.24 28.33
N TYR A 416 -6.69 9.75 27.22
CA TYR A 416 -7.03 10.18 25.87
C TYR A 416 -8.51 9.93 25.54
N ASN A 417 -9.01 8.72 25.80
CA ASN A 417 -10.42 8.39 25.66
C ASN A 417 -11.32 9.26 26.55
N GLY A 418 -10.89 9.56 27.77
CA GLY A 418 -11.65 10.41 28.69
C GLY A 418 -11.77 11.86 28.23
N VAL A 419 -10.72 12.41 27.60
CA VAL A 419 -10.74 13.76 27.02
C VAL A 419 -11.68 13.82 25.84
N LEU A 420 -11.57 12.88 24.91
CA LEU A 420 -12.41 12.83 23.70
C LEU A 420 -13.88 12.56 24.02
N GLY A 421 -14.17 11.69 24.99
CA GLY A 421 -15.53 11.45 25.46
C GLY A 421 -16.20 12.70 26.06
N LYS A 422 -15.44 13.69 26.53
CA LYS A 422 -15.96 14.94 27.10
C LYS A 422 -16.01 16.11 26.11
N LEU A 423 -14.99 16.25 25.27
CA LEU A 423 -14.82 17.41 24.38
C LEU A 423 -15.26 17.16 22.94
N GLY A 424 -15.63 15.92 22.61
CA GLY A 424 -15.85 15.49 21.23
C GLY A 424 -14.53 15.35 20.46
N ALA A 425 -14.62 14.80 19.25
CA ALA A 425 -13.47 14.53 18.39
C ALA A 425 -12.71 15.80 18.02
N GLU A 426 -13.42 16.80 17.47
CA GLU A 426 -12.85 18.05 16.94
C GLU A 426 -11.94 18.81 17.92
N ARG A 427 -12.36 18.99 19.18
CA ARG A 427 -11.57 19.68 20.21
C ARG A 427 -10.78 18.75 21.11
N GLY A 428 -11.16 17.48 21.19
CA GLY A 428 -10.55 16.53 22.10
C GLY A 428 -9.13 16.18 21.71
N HIS A 429 -8.82 16.11 20.42
CA HIS A 429 -7.47 15.79 19.93
C HIS A 429 -6.43 16.84 20.36
N GLU A 430 -6.70 18.13 20.12
CA GLU A 430 -5.78 19.21 20.52
C GLU A 430 -5.52 19.25 22.03
N TRP A 431 -6.58 19.12 22.82
CA TRP A 431 -6.46 19.10 24.27
C TRP A 431 -5.75 17.86 24.79
N ALA A 432 -6.01 16.70 24.17
CA ALA A 432 -5.32 15.48 24.52
C ALA A 432 -3.82 15.55 24.21
N GLU A 433 -3.42 16.19 23.10
CA GLU A 433 -1.99 16.45 22.81
C GLU A 433 -1.35 17.37 23.85
N LYS A 434 -2.01 18.48 24.22
CA LYS A 434 -1.51 19.40 25.26
C LYS A 434 -1.38 18.71 26.61
N ILE A 435 -2.35 17.88 26.97
CA ILE A 435 -2.35 17.12 28.23
C ILE A 435 -1.24 16.07 28.22
N LEU A 436 -1.08 15.30 27.12
CA LEU A 436 0.02 14.35 26.97
C LEU A 436 1.38 15.05 27.10
N LEU A 437 1.56 16.19 26.43
CA LEU A 437 2.78 16.99 26.51
C LEU A 437 3.06 17.45 27.95
N ALA A 438 2.06 18.00 28.63
CA ALA A 438 2.18 18.43 30.02
C ALA A 438 2.54 17.27 30.94
N MET A 439 1.90 16.11 30.79
CA MET A 439 2.19 14.92 31.59
C MET A 439 3.62 14.43 31.38
N ILE A 440 4.11 14.39 30.14
CA ILE A 440 5.50 14.00 29.84
C ILE A 440 6.48 14.97 30.51
N PHE A 441 6.27 16.29 30.38
CA PHE A 441 7.13 17.30 31.03
C PHE A 441 7.09 17.22 32.55
N THR A 442 5.92 17.05 33.16
CA THR A 442 5.80 16.88 34.63
C THR A 442 6.45 15.59 35.11
N GLY A 443 6.38 14.50 34.33
CA GLY A 443 7.06 13.25 34.62
C GLY A 443 8.58 13.42 34.59
N VAL A 444 9.12 14.11 33.58
CA VAL A 444 10.56 14.43 33.49
C VAL A 444 11.01 15.35 34.63
N ALA A 445 10.22 16.36 34.98
CA ALA A 445 10.51 17.24 36.12
C ALA A 445 10.47 16.50 37.46
N GLY A 446 9.51 15.59 37.63
CA GLY A 446 9.41 14.73 38.81
C GLY A 446 10.58 13.75 38.95
N ILE A 447 11.02 13.14 37.85
CA ILE A 447 12.24 12.30 37.82
C ILE A 447 13.47 13.15 38.13
N GLY A 448 13.56 14.36 37.60
CA GLY A 448 14.62 15.32 37.91
C GLY A 448 14.70 15.64 39.41
N MET A 449 13.56 15.86 40.07
CA MET A 449 13.50 16.05 41.54
C MET A 449 13.92 14.79 42.30
N VAL A 450 13.48 13.61 41.88
CA VAL A 450 13.86 12.34 42.54
C VAL A 450 15.36 12.07 42.38
N VAL A 451 15.92 12.27 41.19
CA VAL A 451 17.36 12.12 40.93
C VAL A 451 18.16 13.15 41.72
N ASP A 452 17.72 14.41 41.79
CA ASP A 452 18.38 15.44 42.60
C ASP A 452 18.32 15.10 44.10
N THR A 453 17.18 14.59 44.57
CA THR A 453 17.01 14.11 45.95
C THR A 453 17.91 12.91 46.24
N PHE A 454 18.01 11.95 45.31
CA PHE A 454 18.86 10.78 45.43
C PHE A 454 20.35 11.16 45.38
N ARG A 455 20.73 12.12 44.55
CA ARG A 455 22.10 12.67 44.45
C ARG A 455 22.48 13.43 45.71
N LYS A 456 21.57 14.19 46.32
CA LYS A 456 21.74 14.83 47.63
C LYS A 456 21.87 13.81 48.77
N LEU A 457 21.11 12.72 48.74
CA LEU A 457 21.21 11.63 49.70
C LEU A 457 22.52 10.84 49.58
N MET A 458 23.02 10.64 48.36
CA MET A 458 24.30 9.96 48.10
C MET A 458 25.51 10.86 48.40
N GLY A 459 25.45 12.15 48.06
CA GLY A 459 26.49 13.12 48.42
C GLY A 459 26.58 13.36 49.94
N GLY A 460 25.45 13.25 50.65
CA GLY A 460 25.42 13.28 52.11
C GLY A 460 26.07 12.07 52.79
N LYS A 461 26.21 10.92 52.10
CA LYS A 461 26.93 9.75 52.61
C LYS A 461 28.44 9.88 52.43
N GLU A 462 28.91 10.38 51.27
CA GLU A 462 30.35 10.60 51.04
C GLU A 462 30.96 11.63 51.98
N GLN A 463 30.18 12.64 52.39
CA GLN A 463 30.63 13.65 53.34
C GLN A 463 30.67 13.10 54.78
N LYS A 464 29.75 12.20 55.14
CA LYS A 464 29.71 11.54 56.44
C LYS A 464 30.84 10.51 56.61
N ASP A 465 31.18 9.78 55.54
CA ASP A 465 32.31 8.83 55.53
C ASP A 465 33.68 9.53 55.53
N LYS A 466 33.77 10.79 55.05
CA LYS A 466 34.96 11.63 55.19
C LYS A 466 35.10 12.21 56.60
N ASP A 467 34.01 12.71 57.18
CA ASP A 467 34.01 13.28 58.54
C ASP A 467 34.24 12.21 59.63
N GLU A 468 33.87 10.94 59.39
CA GLU A 468 34.19 9.82 60.29
C GLU A 468 35.64 9.32 60.15
N LYS A 469 36.29 9.53 58.99
CA LYS A 469 37.72 9.22 58.81
C LYS A 469 38.63 10.29 59.42
N GLU A 470 38.26 11.57 59.38
CA GLU A 470 39.04 12.66 60.01
C GLU A 470 38.90 12.72 61.55
N LYS A 471 37.92 12.01 62.13
CA LYS A 471 37.76 11.89 63.60
C LYS A 471 38.38 10.62 64.20
N GLY A 472 39.02 9.81 63.37
CA GLY A 472 39.67 8.54 63.74
C GLY A 472 41.20 8.54 63.68
N GLU A 473 41.82 9.66 63.31
CA GLU A 473 43.26 9.95 63.51
C GLU A 473 43.42 10.93 64.69
#